data_AF-A0A8T1PZ88-F1
#
_entry.id   AF-A0A8T1PZ88-F1
#
_cell.length_a   1.000
_cell.length_b   1.000
_cell.length_c   1.000
_cell.angle_alpha   90.00
_cell.angle_beta   90.00
_cell.angle_gamma   90.00
#
_symmetry.space_group_name_H-M   'P 1'
#
loop_
_entity.id
_entity.type
_entity.pdbx_description
1 polymer ?
#
loop_
_entity_poly.entity_id
_entity_poly.type
_entity_poly.pdbx_seq_one_letter_code
_entity_poly.pdbx_strand_id
1 'polypeptide(L)' 'MSLGGILLCITGTKTQTNRAVKIKLENVKTKQPQQLYESKLYRILLGGTGIPNVRWFGVEGDNNVLVMDELGPNVEDLF' A
#
# COMPACT_ATOMS: atom_id res chain seq x y z
N MET A 1 -7.23 -11.23 -3.40
CA MET A 1 -6.40 -11.64 -4.55
C MET A 1 -5.27 -10.63 -4.73
N SER A 2 -4.01 -11.05 -4.83
CA SER A 2 -2.91 -10.16 -5.28
C SER A 2 -2.51 -10.59 -6.69
N LEU A 3 -3.00 -9.85 -7.68
CA LEU A 3 -2.62 -9.95 -9.09
C LEU A 3 -1.58 -8.85 -9.36
N GLY A 4 -0.40 -9.24 -9.84
CA GLY A 4 0.59 -8.32 -10.42
C GLY A 4 1.51 -7.63 -9.41
N GLY A 5 2.78 -8.03 -9.38
CA GLY A 5 3.90 -7.22 -8.85
C GLY A 5 4.06 -7.15 -7.33
N ILE A 6 2.98 -6.98 -6.55
CA ILE A 6 3.05 -6.80 -5.10
C ILE A 6 2.98 -8.15 -4.38
N LEU A 7 4.07 -8.50 -3.69
CA LEU A 7 4.31 -9.82 -3.13
C LEU A 7 3.40 -10.12 -1.92
N LEU A 8 2.98 -9.11 -1.16
CA LEU A 8 2.09 -9.31 -0.01
C LEU A 8 1.31 -8.04 0.37
N CYS A 9 0.01 -8.18 0.61
CA CYS A 9 -0.88 -7.13 1.12
C CYS A 9 -1.49 -7.59 2.45
N ILE A 10 -1.23 -6.87 3.54
CA ILE A 10 -1.71 -7.17 4.88
C ILE A 10 -2.53 -5.99 5.40
N THR A 11 -3.54 -6.27 6.23
CA THR A 11 -4.26 -5.25 7.00
C THR A 11 -3.63 -5.14 8.38
N GLY A 12 -3.26 -3.93 8.78
CA GLY A 12 -2.71 -3.62 10.09
C GLY A 12 -3.56 -2.61 10.84
N THR A 13 -3.25 -2.37 12.11
CA THR A 13 -3.91 -1.37 12.93
C THR A 13 -2.88 -0.37 13.48
N LYS A 14 -3.18 0.92 13.35
CA LYS A 14 -2.33 1.97 13.91
C LYS A 14 -2.56 2.05 15.42
N THR A 15 -1.56 1.66 16.21
CA THR A 15 -1.62 1.53 17.68
C THR A 15 -2.20 2.74 18.42
N GLN A 16 -1.83 3.96 18.02
CA GLN A 16 -2.27 5.19 18.70
C GLN A 16 -3.74 5.56 18.43
N THR A 17 -4.30 5.12 17.30
CA THR A 17 -5.62 5.59 16.82
C THR A 17 -6.62 4.46 16.60
N ASN A 18 -6.19 3.20 16.71
CA ASN A 18 -6.94 2.00 16.36
C ASN A 18 -7.56 2.01 14.94
N ARG A 19 -7.06 2.86 14.04
CA ARG A 19 -7.49 2.89 12.64
C ARG A 19 -6.78 1.80 11.85
N ALA A 20 -7.55 1.13 11.00
CA ALA A 20 -7.02 0.14 10.10
C ALA A 20 -6.23 0.78 8.95
N VAL A 21 -5.17 0.12 8.53
CA VAL A 21 -4.25 0.55 7.48
C VAL A 21 -3.92 -0.62 6.57
N LYS A 22 -3.67 -0.32 5.29
CA LYS A 22 -3.15 -1.31 4.35
C LYS A 22 -1.64 -1.23 4.29
N ILE A 23 -1.00 -2.39 4.40
CA ILE A 23 0.46 -2.55 4.33
C ILE A 23 0.76 -3.39 3.10
N LYS A 24 1.46 -2.80 2.13
CA LYS A 24 1.98 -3.50 0.95
C LYS A 24 3.47 -3.77 1.16
N LEU A 25 3.91 -4.98 0.84
CA LEU A 25 5.31 -5.40 0.91
C LEU A 25 5.78 -5.87 -0.46
N GLU A 26 6.94 -5.37 -0.89
CA GLU A 26 7.63 -5.78 -2.11
C GLU A 26 9.08 -6.07 -1.79
N ASN A 27 9.61 -7.21 -2.23
CA ASN A 27 11.04 -7.48 -2.04
C ASN A 27 11.89 -6.49 -2.86
N VAL A 28 12.94 -5.93 -2.27
CA VAL A 28 13.82 -4.96 -2.94
C VAL A 28 14.52 -5.55 -4.17
N LYS A 29 14.70 -6.88 -4.20
CA LYS A 29 15.34 -7.63 -5.31
C LYS A 29 14.35 -8.06 -6.40
N THR A 30 13.09 -7.65 -6.33
CA THR A 30 12.09 -7.93 -7.36
C THR A 30 12.57 -7.39 -8.72
N LYS A 31 12.35 -8.17 -9.79
CA LYS A 31 12.79 -7.82 -11.15
C LYS A 31 12.16 -6.52 -11.67
N GLN A 32 10.97 -6.16 -11.19
CA GLN A 32 10.24 -4.96 -11.57
C GLN A 32 9.72 -4.26 -10.31
N PRO A 33 10.54 -3.43 -9.65
CA PRO A 33 10.12 -2.73 -8.43
C PRO A 33 9.12 -1.62 -8.80
N GLN A 34 7.85 -1.83 -8.49
CA GLN A 34 6.76 -0.92 -8.85
C GLN A 34 6.35 -0.03 -7.67
N GLN A 35 6.63 -0.47 -6.44
CA GLN A 35 6.10 0.17 -5.23
C GLN A 35 6.66 1.58 -4.98
N LEU A 36 7.93 1.84 -5.36
CA LEU A 36 8.53 3.17 -5.27
C LEU A 36 7.85 4.18 -6.21
N TYR A 37 7.46 3.73 -7.40
CA TYR A 37 6.72 4.58 -8.34
C TYR A 37 5.30 4.82 -7.81
N GLU A 38 4.64 3.77 -7.31
CA GLU A 38 3.31 3.86 -6.72
C GLU A 38 3.27 4.86 -5.54
N SER A 39 4.24 4.82 -4.63
CA SER A 39 4.30 5.73 -3.48
C SER A 39 4.47 7.20 -3.88
N LYS A 40 5.27 7.48 -4.93
CA LYS A 40 5.40 8.82 -5.51
C LYS A 40 4.10 9.27 -6.17
N LEU A 41 3.44 8.37 -6.91
CA LEU A 41 2.19 8.68 -7.60
C LEU A 41 1.09 9.07 -6.62
N TYR A 42 0.87 8.29 -5.55
CA TYR A 42 -0.10 8.66 -4.52
C TYR A 42 0.20 10.01 -3.87
N ARG A 43 1.48 10.35 -3.69
CA ARG A 43 1.87 11.64 -3.10
C ARG A 43 1.57 12.81 -4.02
N ILE A 44 1.64 12.62 -5.34
CA ILE A 44 1.24 13.63 -6.33
C ILE A 44 -0.29 13.77 -6.38
N LEU A 45 -1.01 12.65 -6.28
CA LEU A 45 -2.48 12.62 -6.30
C LEU A 45 -3.12 12.96 -4.95
N LEU A 46 -2.32 13.31 -3.94
CA LEU A 46 -2.80 13.64 -2.61
C LEU A 46 -3.77 14.82 -2.65
N GLY A 47 -4.93 14.67 -2.02
CA GLY A 47 -6.01 15.66 -2.02
C GLY A 47 -7.11 15.38 -3.05
N GLY A 48 -6.93 14.41 -3.94
CA GLY A 48 -8.00 13.91 -4.81
C GLY A 48 -9.05 13.11 -4.04
N THR A 49 -10.33 13.29 -4.38
CA THR A 49 -11.43 12.49 -3.82
C THR A 49 -11.25 11.02 -4.18
N GLY A 50 -11.31 10.13 -3.17
CA GLY A 50 -11.15 8.69 -3.37
C GLY A 50 -9.70 8.21 -3.49
N ILE A 51 -8.71 9.11 -3.37
CA ILE A 51 -7.29 8.72 -3.32
C ILE A 51 -6.88 8.44 -1.87
N PRO A 52 -6.38 7.23 -1.56
CA PRO A 52 -5.93 6.89 -0.21
C PRO A 52 -4.67 7.68 0.18
N ASN A 53 -4.57 8.06 1.45
CA ASN A 53 -3.40 8.75 1.95
C ASN A 53 -2.26 7.76 2.25
N VAL A 54 -1.05 8.09 1.78
CA VAL A 54 0.17 7.36 2.14
C VAL A 54 0.65 7.83 3.51
N ARG A 55 0.67 6.92 4.47
CA ARG A 55 1.13 7.19 5.85
C ARG A 55 2.63 7.06 5.98
N TRP A 56 3.22 6.07 5.31
CA TRP A 56 4.65 5.82 5.36
C TRP A 56 5.11 5.01 4.16
N PHE A 57 6.32 5.28 3.69
CA PHE A 57 7.02 4.45 2.71
C PHE A 57 8.49 4.38 3.09
N GLY A 58 9.06 3.17 3.07
CA GLY A 58 10.47 2.96 3.39
C GLY A 58 10.90 1.52 3.15
N VAL A 59 12.14 1.22 3.50
CA VAL A 59 12.72 -0.12 3.40
C VAL A 59 12.84 -0.69 4.81
N GLU A 60 12.28 -1.88 5.03
CA GLU A 60 12.42 -2.65 6.27
C GLU A 60 13.02 -4.01 5.93
N GLY A 61 14.27 -4.24 6.35
CA GLY A 61 15.05 -5.41 5.95
C GLY A 61 15.22 -5.50 4.43
N ASP A 62 14.82 -6.63 3.84
CA ASP A 62 14.89 -6.89 2.40
C ASP A 62 13.62 -6.45 1.63
N ASN A 63 12.71 -5.70 2.26
CA ASN A 63 11.43 -5.33 1.66
C ASN A 63 11.20 -3.82 1.65
N ASN A 64 10.70 -3.32 0.52
CA ASN A 64 9.98 -2.06 0.45
C ASN A 64 8.62 -2.23 1.15
N VAL A 65 8.24 -1.23 1.92
CA VAL A 65 7.01 -1.23 2.71
C VAL A 65 6.26 0.07 2.42
N LEU A 66 5.00 -0.06 2.02
CA LEU A 66 4.08 1.05 1.81
C LEU A 66 2.92 0.88 2.77
N VAL A 67 2.73 1.86 3.65
CA VAL A 67 1.61 1.95 4.57
C VAL A 67 0.68 3.05 4.08
N MET A 68 -0.57 2.70 3.83
CA MET A 68 -1.60 3.60 3.34
C MET A 68 -2.92 3.38 4.08
N ASP A 69 -3.86 4.30 3.94
CA ASP A 69 -5.20 4.11 4.48
C ASP A 69 -5.85 2.85 3.86
N GLU A 70 -6.55 2.07 4.69
CA GLU A 70 -7.30 0.92 4.20
C GLU A 70 -8.51 1.38 3.39
N LEU A 71 -8.68 0.78 2.22
CA LEU A 71 -9.84 0.96 1.36
C LEU A 71 -10.83 -0.19 1.57
N GLY A 72 -12.08 0.04 1.16
CA GLY A 72 -13.12 -0.98 1.17
C GLY A 72 -12.82 -2.19 0.29
N PRO A 73 -13.74 -3.17 0.23
CA PRO A 73 -13.59 -4.35 -0.62
C PRO A 73 -13.39 -3.96 -2.08
N ASN A 74 -12.70 -4.82 -2.84
CA ASN A 74 -12.59 -4.63 -4.28
C ASN A 74 -13.99 -4.70 -4.89
N VAL A 75 -14.22 -3.95 -5.96
CA VAL A 75 -15.51 -3.96 -6.68
C VAL A 75 -15.82 -5.35 -7.24
N GLU A 76 -14.80 -6.10 -7.65
CA GLU A 76 -14.96 -7.51 -8.09
C GLU A 76 -15.42 -8.44 -6.97
N ASP A 77 -15.18 -8.11 -5.70
CA ASP A 77 -15.68 -8.91 -4.57
C ASP A 77 -17.15 -8.56 -4.24
N LEU A 78 -17.73 -7.54 -4.88
CA LEU A 78 -19.10 -7.06 -4.63
C LEU A 78 -20.14 -7.58 -5.63
N PHE A 79 -19.74 -8.23 -6.73
CA PHE A 79 -20.61 -8.72 -7.80
C PHE A 79 -20.18 -10.11 -8.28
#